data_AF-A0A524LVJ5-F1
#
_entry.id   AF-A0A524LVJ5-F1
#
_cell.length_a   1.000
_cell.length_b   1.000
_cell.length_c   1.000
_cell.angle_alpha   90.00
_cell.angle_beta   90.00
_cell.angle_gamma   90.00
#
_symmetry.space_group_name_H-M   'P 1'
#
loop_
_entity.id
_entity.type
_entity.pdbx_description
1 polymer ?
#
loop_
_entity_poly.entity_id
_entity_poly.type
_entity_poly.pdbx_seq_one_letter_code
_entity_poly.pdbx_strand_id
1 'polypeptide(L)'
;MEKNISESYRHLSSLGLDRHLKIIQYSPGLEEHALIYAFQAMQKKYDKYDYMIFDMPPTGLALRFFNHPAMTLTWLKKLMELRKMIIEKKNIIQKIKRGDAPARTDQVYSHLRALELESGALQGLFTSKDDTRVMIVLNADYLSVKESERIQIHFQTLHIPVFGFILNKDENTTWDDAFLKTREVVKFPRNASPLLGIKAIENYLTIPGISRFLDQLCVMPSADF
;
A
#
# COMPACT_ATOMS: atom_id res chain seq x y z
N MET A 1 0.65 -17.49 -10.16
CA MET A 1 1.34 -16.37 -10.81
C MET A 1 2.23 -16.84 -11.96
N GLU A 2 3.08 -17.87 -11.76
CA GLU A 2 3.91 -18.46 -12.84
C GLU A 2 3.13 -18.93 -14.07
N LYS A 3 1.97 -19.60 -13.90
CA LYS A 3 1.16 -20.10 -15.02
C LYS A 3 0.60 -19.00 -15.94
N ASN A 4 0.09 -17.90 -15.37
CA ASN A 4 -0.48 -16.79 -16.16
C ASN A 4 0.57 -15.97 -16.91
N ILE A 5 1.76 -15.80 -16.31
CA ILE A 5 2.90 -15.12 -16.97
C ILE A 5 3.50 -16.06 -18.04
N SER A 6 3.57 -17.36 -17.78
CA SER A 6 4.06 -18.34 -18.76
C SER A 6 3.17 -18.40 -20.02
N GLU A 7 1.85 -18.38 -19.88
CA GLU A 7 0.94 -18.49 -21.03
C GLU A 7 0.91 -17.22 -21.89
N SER A 8 0.89 -16.02 -21.28
CA SER A 8 0.86 -14.76 -22.03
C SER A 8 2.18 -14.45 -22.77
N TYR A 9 3.29 -15.05 -22.34
CA TYR A 9 4.63 -14.79 -22.87
C TYR A 9 5.26 -16.01 -23.57
N ARG A 10 4.48 -17.09 -23.82
CA ARG A 10 4.94 -18.33 -24.47
C ARG A 10 5.46 -18.13 -25.91
N HIS A 11 5.06 -17.04 -26.57
CA HIS A 11 5.61 -16.68 -27.88
C HIS A 11 6.97 -15.94 -27.80
N LEU A 12 7.37 -15.47 -26.62
CA LEU A 12 8.63 -14.76 -26.38
C LEU A 12 9.72 -15.66 -25.76
N SER A 13 9.36 -16.87 -25.30
CA SER A 13 10.32 -17.88 -24.83
C SER A 13 11.30 -18.39 -25.90
N SER A 14 11.02 -18.16 -27.19
CA SER A 14 11.97 -18.46 -28.27
C SER A 14 13.20 -17.54 -28.30
N LEU A 15 13.23 -16.48 -27.48
CA LEU A 15 14.33 -15.49 -27.43
C LEU A 15 15.32 -15.70 -26.26
N GLY A 16 15.25 -16.80 -25.50
CA GLY A 16 16.16 -17.03 -24.35
C GLY A 16 15.93 -16.06 -23.18
N LEU A 17 14.69 -15.57 -23.05
CA LEU A 17 14.26 -14.63 -22.00
C LEU A 17 14.06 -15.29 -20.64
N ASP A 18 14.12 -16.62 -20.53
CA ASP A 18 13.99 -17.37 -19.27
C ASP A 18 15.04 -16.95 -18.23
N ARG A 19 16.29 -16.72 -18.66
CA ARG A 19 17.36 -16.20 -17.79
C ARG A 19 17.15 -14.73 -17.42
N HIS A 20 16.51 -13.95 -18.28
CA HIS A 20 16.18 -12.55 -18.04
C HIS A 20 14.94 -12.39 -17.15
N LEU A 21 13.96 -13.30 -17.22
CA LEU A 21 12.79 -13.33 -16.35
C LEU A 21 13.17 -13.59 -14.89
N LYS A 22 14.17 -14.45 -14.64
CA LYS A 22 14.76 -14.62 -13.31
C LYS A 22 15.50 -13.37 -12.79
N ILE A 23 15.94 -12.47 -13.67
CA ILE A 23 16.51 -11.18 -13.27
C ILE A 23 15.39 -10.16 -13.03
N ILE A 24 14.32 -10.22 -13.82
CA ILE A 24 13.11 -9.42 -13.60
C ILE A 24 12.51 -9.71 -12.23
N GLN A 25 12.56 -10.96 -11.75
CA GLN A 25 12.08 -11.33 -10.41
C GLN A 25 12.74 -10.54 -9.26
N TYR A 26 13.94 -10.01 -9.48
CA TYR A 26 14.68 -9.16 -8.54
C TYR A 26 14.69 -7.68 -8.93
N SER A 27 13.90 -7.29 -9.94
CA SER A 27 13.84 -5.89 -10.36
C SER A 27 13.17 -5.04 -9.29
N PRO A 28 13.79 -3.91 -8.89
CA PRO A 28 13.17 -2.95 -7.98
C PRO A 28 11.78 -2.54 -8.50
N GLY A 29 10.76 -2.57 -7.66
CA GLY A 29 9.38 -2.28 -8.06
C GLY A 29 8.51 -3.52 -8.32
N LEU A 30 9.11 -4.69 -8.60
CA LEU A 30 8.32 -5.90 -8.84
C LEU A 30 7.69 -6.44 -7.56
N GLU A 31 8.42 -6.42 -6.45
CA GLU A 31 7.93 -6.89 -5.16
C GLU A 31 6.73 -6.05 -4.72
N GLU A 32 6.83 -4.73 -4.84
CA GLU A 32 5.74 -3.80 -4.54
C GLU A 32 4.54 -4.04 -5.47
N HIS A 33 4.79 -4.20 -6.76
CA HIS A 33 3.72 -4.45 -7.74
C HIS A 33 3.00 -5.79 -7.47
N ALA A 34 3.74 -6.83 -7.10
CA ALA A 34 3.18 -8.12 -6.72
C ALA A 34 2.31 -8.02 -5.45
N LEU A 35 2.73 -7.24 -4.46
CA LEU A 35 1.93 -6.96 -3.26
C LEU A 35 0.64 -6.21 -3.59
N ILE A 36 0.71 -5.19 -4.46
CA ILE A 36 -0.46 -4.43 -4.91
C ILE A 36 -1.45 -5.35 -5.65
N TYR A 37 -0.94 -6.17 -6.56
CA TYR A 37 -1.76 -7.14 -7.29
C TYR A 37 -2.43 -8.15 -6.34
N ALA A 38 -1.69 -8.68 -5.37
CA ALA A 38 -2.22 -9.60 -4.37
C ALA A 38 -3.28 -8.91 -3.50
N PHE A 39 -3.04 -7.68 -3.06
CA PHE A 39 -3.97 -6.86 -2.30
C PHE A 39 -5.29 -6.66 -3.05
N GLN A 40 -5.24 -6.18 -4.31
CA GLN A 40 -6.43 -5.98 -5.13
C GLN A 40 -7.18 -7.30 -5.41
N ALA A 41 -6.46 -8.40 -5.61
CA ALA A 41 -7.07 -9.71 -5.80
C ALA A 41 -7.80 -10.19 -4.53
N MET A 42 -7.23 -9.95 -3.35
CA MET A 42 -7.86 -10.26 -2.07
C MET A 42 -9.10 -9.39 -1.83
N GLN A 43 -9.01 -8.09 -2.13
CA GLN A 43 -10.15 -7.17 -2.01
C GLN A 43 -11.32 -7.63 -2.88
N LYS A 44 -11.07 -8.00 -4.14
CA LYS A 44 -12.10 -8.52 -5.05
C LYS A 44 -12.67 -9.87 -4.59
N LYS A 45 -11.82 -10.75 -4.06
CA LYS A 45 -12.24 -12.10 -3.63
C LYS A 45 -13.13 -12.08 -2.39
N TYR A 46 -12.92 -11.10 -1.50
CA TYR A 46 -13.57 -11.00 -0.21
C TYR A 46 -14.44 -9.73 -0.09
N ASP A 47 -14.96 -9.24 -1.20
CA ASP A 47 -15.79 -8.02 -1.29
C ASP A 47 -17.09 -8.06 -0.46
N LYS A 48 -17.56 -9.26 -0.10
CA LYS A 48 -18.73 -9.48 0.74
C LYS A 48 -18.52 -9.23 2.24
N TYR A 49 -17.29 -9.00 2.69
CA TYR A 49 -16.99 -8.75 4.10
C TYR A 49 -16.96 -7.25 4.37
N ASP A 50 -17.50 -6.84 5.53
CA ASP A 50 -17.55 -5.43 5.93
C ASP A 50 -16.15 -4.87 6.24
N TYR A 51 -15.24 -5.72 6.73
CA TYR A 51 -13.89 -5.33 7.15
C TYR A 51 -12.84 -6.34 6.68
N MET A 52 -11.67 -5.83 6.29
CA MET A 52 -10.47 -6.62 6.01
C MET A 52 -9.30 -6.09 6.83
N ILE A 53 -8.63 -6.98 7.56
CA ILE A 53 -7.44 -6.65 8.35
C ILE A 53 -6.22 -7.20 7.63
N PHE A 54 -5.28 -6.32 7.30
CA PHE A 54 -4.02 -6.67 6.64
C PHE A 54 -2.87 -6.59 7.65
N ASP A 55 -2.24 -7.72 7.94
CA ASP A 55 -0.97 -7.77 8.67
C ASP A 55 0.17 -7.47 7.70
N MET A 56 0.73 -6.27 7.81
CA MET A 56 1.70 -5.76 6.84
C MET A 56 3.12 -6.19 7.20
N PRO A 57 3.98 -6.45 6.19
CA PRO A 57 5.38 -6.77 6.43
C PRO A 57 6.11 -5.64 7.17
N PRO A 58 7.27 -5.92 7.78
CA PRO A 58 8.00 -4.94 8.57
C PRO A 58 8.36 -3.69 7.74
N THR A 59 8.40 -2.57 8.46
CA THR A 59 8.33 -1.18 8.03
C THR A 59 8.69 -0.88 6.57
N GLY A 60 9.91 -1.17 6.15
CA GLY A 60 10.42 -0.73 4.85
C GLY A 60 9.58 -1.21 3.67
N LEU A 61 9.12 -2.46 3.68
CA LEU A 61 8.32 -3.00 2.58
C LEU A 61 6.89 -2.44 2.59
N ALA A 62 6.30 -2.25 3.77
CA ALA A 62 4.99 -1.61 3.91
C ALA A 62 4.99 -0.16 3.40
N LEU A 63 6.03 0.63 3.74
CA LEU A 63 6.15 2.00 3.25
C LEU A 63 6.25 2.05 1.71
N ARG A 64 7.04 1.15 1.11
CA ARG A 64 7.15 1.07 -0.36
C ARG A 64 5.82 0.68 -1.01
N PHE A 65 5.06 -0.23 -0.40
CA PHE A 65 3.72 -0.59 -0.84
C PHE A 65 2.77 0.62 -0.86
N PHE A 66 2.68 1.37 0.25
CA PHE A 66 1.80 2.54 0.34
C PHE A 66 2.24 3.70 -0.56
N ASN A 67 3.54 3.86 -0.79
CA ASN A 67 4.09 4.89 -1.69
C ASN A 67 3.91 4.53 -3.18
N HIS A 68 3.70 3.25 -3.51
CA HIS A 68 3.66 2.77 -4.89
C HIS A 68 2.65 3.54 -5.77
N PRO A 69 1.37 3.74 -5.36
CA PRO A 69 0.39 4.44 -6.21
C PRO A 69 0.80 5.87 -6.53
N ALA A 70 1.28 6.63 -5.52
CA ALA A 70 1.69 8.02 -5.69
C ALA A 70 2.88 8.17 -6.66
N MET A 71 3.88 7.29 -6.52
CA MET A 71 5.02 7.25 -7.44
C MET A 71 4.59 6.85 -8.85
N THR A 72 3.73 5.84 -8.97
CA THR A 72 3.23 5.34 -10.26
C THR A 72 2.49 6.43 -11.02
N LEU A 73 1.61 7.18 -10.36
CA LEU A 73 0.88 8.30 -10.96
C LEU A 73 1.81 9.39 -11.48
N THR A 74 2.86 9.73 -10.73
CA THR A 74 3.86 10.72 -11.14
C THR A 74 4.57 10.29 -12.43
N TRP A 75 4.98 9.02 -12.51
CA TRP A 75 5.60 8.46 -13.71
C TRP A 75 4.64 8.38 -14.89
N LEU A 76 3.41 7.91 -14.67
CA LEU A 76 2.39 7.79 -15.72
C LEU A 76 2.08 9.16 -16.34
N LYS A 77 1.94 10.20 -15.52
CA LYS A 77 1.75 11.58 -16.01
C LYS A 77 2.87 12.01 -16.96
N LYS A 78 4.13 11.74 -16.60
CA LYS A 78 5.30 12.05 -17.45
C LYS A 78 5.34 11.21 -18.72
N LEU A 79 5.04 9.92 -18.65
CA LEU A 79 4.96 9.04 -19.82
C LEU A 79 3.85 9.48 -20.78
N MET A 80 2.70 9.91 -20.26
CA MET A 80 1.60 10.43 -21.06
C MET A 80 1.95 11.76 -21.73
N GLU A 81 2.62 12.69 -21.03
CA GLU A 81 3.16 13.93 -21.61
C GLU A 81 4.13 13.63 -22.77
N LEU A 82 5.09 12.72 -22.55
CA LEU A 82 6.02 12.26 -23.59
C LEU A 82 5.28 11.64 -24.78
N ARG A 83 4.27 10.79 -24.51
CA ARG A 83 3.50 10.12 -25.57
C ARG A 83 2.70 11.11 -26.41
N LYS A 84 2.12 12.15 -25.79
CA LYS A 84 1.44 13.23 -26.51
C LYS A 84 2.37 13.94 -27.50
N MET A 85 3.59 14.29 -27.07
CA MET A 85 4.57 14.93 -27.94
C MET A 85 4.97 14.04 -29.13
N ILE A 86 5.09 12.72 -28.92
CA ILE A 86 5.38 11.76 -29.99
C ILE A 86 4.23 11.71 -31.01
N ILE A 87 2.98 11.67 -30.53
CA ILE A 87 1.78 11.66 -31.38
C ILE A 87 1.71 12.94 -32.22
N GLU A 88 1.95 14.10 -31.60
CA GLU A 88 1.94 15.40 -32.28
C GLU A 88 2.98 15.46 -33.41
N LYS A 89 4.23 15.08 -33.13
CA LYS A 89 5.30 15.01 -34.16
C LYS A 89 4.94 14.06 -35.29
N LYS A 90 4.36 12.89 -34.97
CA LYS A 90 3.91 11.92 -35.98
C LYS A 90 2.81 12.50 -36.87
N ASN A 91 1.85 13.22 -36.30
CA ASN A 91 0.77 13.85 -37.04
C ASN A 91 1.29 14.93 -37.98
N ILE A 92 2.27 15.74 -37.56
CA ILE A 92 2.94 16.72 -38.42
C ILE A 92 3.59 16.03 -39.63
N ILE A 93 4.36 14.96 -39.41
CA ILE A 93 5.03 14.21 -40.48
C ILE A 93 4.01 13.58 -41.45
N GLN A 94 2.89 13.06 -40.93
CA GLN A 94 1.85 12.45 -41.76
C GLN A 94 1.13 13.47 -42.63
N LYS A 95 0.79 14.64 -42.08
CA LYS A 95 0.20 15.75 -42.85
C LYS A 95 1.10 16.17 -44.01
N ILE A 96 2.41 16.24 -43.79
CA ILE A 96 3.39 16.56 -44.84
C ILE A 96 3.48 15.46 -45.91
N LYS A 97 3.36 14.18 -45.53
CA LYS A 97 3.62 13.05 -46.44
C LYS A 97 2.40 12.49 -47.18
N ARG A 98 1.18 12.55 -46.64
CA ARG A 98 0.04 11.76 -47.17
C ARG A 98 -1.35 12.43 -47.11
N GLY A 99 -1.47 13.72 -46.77
CA GLY A 99 -2.79 14.36 -46.61
C GLY A 99 -3.55 13.84 -45.38
N ASP A 100 -4.64 14.51 -45.00
CA ASP A 100 -5.38 14.29 -43.74
C ASP A 100 -5.92 12.84 -43.62
N ALA A 101 -5.16 11.97 -42.98
CA ALA A 101 -5.65 10.70 -42.48
C ALA A 101 -6.29 10.93 -41.09
N PRO A 102 -7.43 10.29 -40.77
CA PRO A 102 -8.07 10.44 -39.47
C PRO A 102 -7.14 9.96 -38.36
N ALA A 103 -7.06 10.76 -37.29
CA ALA A 103 -6.25 10.45 -36.12
C ALA A 103 -6.78 9.16 -35.46
N ARG A 104 -6.05 8.06 -35.63
CA ARG A 104 -6.33 6.82 -34.89
C ARG A 104 -6.04 7.03 -33.40
N THR A 105 -6.91 6.50 -32.54
CA THR A 105 -6.68 6.46 -31.09
C THR A 105 -5.37 5.73 -30.81
N ASP A 106 -4.48 6.39 -30.08
CA ASP A 106 -3.18 5.81 -29.73
C ASP A 106 -3.35 4.77 -28.62
N GLN A 107 -3.18 3.49 -28.97
CA GLN A 107 -3.37 2.38 -28.04
C GLN A 107 -2.48 2.50 -26.79
N VAL A 108 -1.24 2.96 -26.96
CA VAL A 108 -0.30 3.15 -25.84
C VAL A 108 -0.83 4.23 -24.89
N TYR A 109 -1.26 5.37 -25.42
CA TYR A 109 -1.85 6.42 -24.60
C TYR A 109 -3.11 5.94 -23.86
N SER A 110 -3.97 5.18 -24.52
CA SER A 110 -5.16 4.61 -23.87
C SER A 110 -4.82 3.63 -22.73
N HIS A 111 -3.76 2.83 -22.90
CA HIS A 111 -3.29 1.92 -21.86
C HIS A 111 -2.68 2.67 -20.67
N LEU A 112 -1.84 3.68 -20.93
CA LEU A 112 -1.29 4.55 -19.87
C LEU A 112 -2.39 5.22 -19.06
N ARG A 113 -3.47 5.66 -19.72
CA ARG A 113 -4.63 6.27 -19.05
C ARG A 113 -5.39 5.26 -18.18
N ALA A 114 -5.50 4.00 -18.60
CA ALA A 114 -6.13 2.96 -17.80
C ALA A 114 -5.34 2.69 -16.51
N LEU A 115 -4.00 2.61 -16.61
CA LEU A 115 -3.12 2.46 -15.46
C LEU A 115 -3.18 3.67 -14.51
N GLU A 116 -3.33 4.89 -15.06
CA GLU A 116 -3.47 6.11 -14.28
C GLU A 116 -4.76 6.07 -13.45
N LEU A 117 -5.88 5.67 -14.07
CA LEU A 117 -7.15 5.54 -13.37
C LEU A 117 -7.10 4.48 -12.26
N GLU A 118 -6.49 3.32 -12.54
CA GLU A 118 -6.33 2.25 -11.56
C GLU A 118 -5.47 2.69 -10.37
N SER A 119 -4.32 3.31 -10.65
CA SER A 119 -3.41 3.81 -9.61
C SER A 119 -4.06 4.93 -8.79
N GLY A 120 -4.87 5.77 -9.44
CA GLY A 120 -5.63 6.84 -8.78
C GLY A 120 -6.70 6.31 -7.84
N ALA A 121 -7.44 5.28 -8.25
CA ALA A 121 -8.42 4.61 -7.39
C ALA A 121 -7.76 3.99 -6.15
N LEU A 122 -6.59 3.35 -6.33
CA LEU A 122 -5.86 2.75 -5.22
C LEU A 122 -5.26 3.81 -4.28
N GLN A 123 -4.74 4.91 -4.81
CA GLN A 123 -4.30 6.04 -3.98
C GLN A 123 -5.48 6.60 -3.17
N GLY A 124 -6.62 6.83 -3.82
CA GLY A 124 -7.84 7.30 -3.17
C GLY A 124 -8.27 6.41 -2.01
N LEU A 125 -8.25 5.09 -2.22
CA LEU A 125 -8.54 4.11 -1.18
C LEU A 125 -7.61 4.27 0.04
N PHE A 126 -6.29 4.34 -0.16
CA PHE A 126 -5.33 4.46 0.95
C PHE A 126 -5.44 5.79 1.70
N THR A 127 -5.85 6.86 1.03
CA THR A 127 -6.02 8.19 1.64
C THR A 127 -7.40 8.40 2.26
N SER A 128 -8.36 7.50 2.01
CA SER A 128 -9.72 7.60 2.55
C SER A 128 -9.74 7.34 4.05
N LYS A 129 -10.23 8.31 4.84
CA LYS A 129 -10.43 8.17 6.29
C LYS A 129 -11.55 7.19 6.65
N ASP A 130 -12.49 6.97 5.73
CA ASP A 130 -13.65 6.11 5.95
C ASP A 130 -13.37 4.65 5.55
N ASP A 131 -12.58 4.45 4.49
CA ASP A 131 -12.32 3.11 3.94
C ASP A 131 -11.02 2.48 4.47
N THR A 132 -10.03 3.30 4.89
CA THR A 132 -8.72 2.82 5.33
C THR A 132 -8.36 3.38 6.70
N ARG A 133 -7.99 2.49 7.62
CA ARG A 133 -7.43 2.84 8.93
C ARG A 133 -6.08 2.16 9.12
N VAL A 134 -5.04 2.97 9.34
CA VAL A 134 -3.70 2.43 9.60
C VAL A 134 -3.38 2.50 11.09
N MET A 135 -3.02 1.37 11.67
CA MET A 135 -2.56 1.27 13.04
C MET A 135 -1.08 0.93 13.09
N ILE A 136 -0.31 1.69 13.87
CA ILE A 136 1.13 1.45 14.04
C ILE A 136 1.35 0.70 15.36
N VAL A 137 1.88 -0.51 15.25
CA VAL A 137 2.27 -1.33 16.42
C VAL A 137 3.74 -1.11 16.70
N LEU A 138 4.07 -0.78 17.95
CA LEU A 138 5.42 -0.50 18.39
C LEU A 138 5.68 -1.14 19.75
N ASN A 139 6.94 -1.38 20.08
CA ASN A 139 7.33 -1.76 21.43
C ASN A 139 7.87 -0.55 22.19
N ALA A 140 7.92 -0.72 23.51
CA ALA A 140 8.60 0.15 24.45
C ALA A 140 10.13 0.03 24.28
N ASP A 141 10.68 0.49 23.15
CA ASP A 141 12.13 0.63 22.94
C ASP A 141 12.44 1.81 22.01
N TYR A 142 13.62 2.41 22.19
CA TYR A 142 14.02 3.62 21.48
C TYR A 142 13.98 3.46 19.95
N LEU A 143 14.42 2.30 19.43
CA LEU A 143 14.46 2.04 18.00
C LEU A 143 13.04 1.93 17.43
N SER A 144 12.16 1.19 18.11
CA SER A 144 10.76 1.01 17.69
C SER A 144 9.99 2.33 17.71
N VAL A 145 10.21 3.19 18.71
CA VAL A 145 9.60 4.53 18.78
C VAL A 145 10.10 5.41 17.63
N LYS A 146 11.41 5.50 17.40
CA LYS A 146 11.96 6.33 16.32
C LYS A 146 11.57 5.84 14.93
N GLU A 147 11.43 4.54 14.74
CA GLU A 147 10.93 3.99 13.48
C GLU A 147 9.45 4.31 13.29
N SER A 148 8.63 4.22 14.35
CA SER A 148 7.21 4.59 14.31
C SER A 148 7.00 6.08 13.99
N GLU A 149 7.87 6.94 14.52
CA GLU A 149 7.90 8.37 14.18
C GLU A 149 8.17 8.60 12.70
N ARG A 150 9.17 7.90 12.13
CA ARG A 150 9.47 7.97 10.69
C ARG A 150 8.33 7.45 9.82
N ILE A 151 7.69 6.34 10.20
CA ILE A 151 6.53 5.78 9.49
C ILE A 151 5.42 6.81 9.41
N GLN A 152 5.10 7.43 10.55
CA GLN A 152 4.00 8.39 10.58
C GLN A 152 4.31 9.62 9.73
N ILE A 153 5.53 10.18 9.80
CA ILE A 153 5.93 11.31 8.94
C ILE A 153 5.79 10.92 7.46
N HIS A 154 6.16 9.70 7.10
CA HIS A 154 6.01 9.19 5.75
C HIS A 154 4.54 9.10 5.33
N PHE A 155 3.67 8.54 6.19
CA PHE A 155 2.23 8.45 5.92
C PHE A 155 1.56 9.83 5.85
N GLN A 156 1.97 10.79 6.67
CA GLN A 156 1.53 12.18 6.57
C GLN A 156 1.89 12.79 5.21
N THR A 157 3.12 12.54 4.71
CA THR A 157 3.55 13.00 3.38
C THR A 157 2.70 12.39 2.27
N LEU A 158 2.24 11.15 2.45
CA LEU A 158 1.35 10.44 1.53
C LEU A 158 -0.14 10.75 1.76
N HIS A 159 -0.49 11.57 2.74
CA HIS A 159 -1.86 11.85 3.17
C HIS A 159 -2.66 10.59 3.57
N ILE A 160 -1.97 9.59 4.11
CA ILE A 160 -2.57 8.36 4.63
C ILE A 160 -2.89 8.57 6.10
N PRO A 161 -4.17 8.42 6.52
CA PRO A 161 -4.56 8.64 7.90
C PRO A 161 -4.06 7.52 8.81
N VAL A 162 -3.23 7.89 9.79
CA VAL A 162 -2.86 7.00 10.89
C VAL A 162 -3.94 7.12 11.96
N PHE A 163 -4.66 6.02 12.17
CA PHE A 163 -5.75 5.94 13.13
C PHE A 163 -5.24 5.94 14.58
N GLY A 164 -4.12 5.28 14.85
CA GLY A 164 -3.59 5.22 16.21
C GLY A 164 -2.35 4.36 16.36
N PHE A 165 -1.87 4.31 17.60
CA PHE A 165 -0.66 3.61 17.99
C PHE A 165 -0.96 2.55 19.04
N ILE A 166 -0.37 1.37 18.87
CA ILE A 166 -0.44 0.27 19.84
C ILE A 166 0.95 0.05 20.43
N LEU A 167 1.09 0.30 21.73
CA LEU A 167 2.27 -0.09 22.50
C LEU A 167 2.13 -1.55 22.92
N ASN A 168 2.82 -2.42 22.21
CA ASN A 168 2.88 -3.84 22.49
C ASN A 168 3.92 -4.14 23.58
N LYS A 169 3.63 -5.18 24.38
CA LYS A 169 4.48 -5.65 25.48
C LYS A 169 4.85 -4.54 26.48
N ASP A 170 3.89 -3.68 26.82
CA ASP A 170 4.13 -2.66 27.85
C ASP A 170 4.37 -3.33 29.21
N GLU A 171 5.44 -2.92 29.88
CA GLU A 171 5.82 -3.39 31.23
C GLU A 171 5.64 -2.27 32.27
N ASN A 172 4.65 -1.39 32.06
CA ASN A 172 4.45 -0.14 32.81
C ASN A 172 5.69 0.78 32.75
N THR A 173 6.39 0.76 31.63
CA THR A 173 7.60 1.55 31.48
C THR A 173 7.22 3.03 31.35
N THR A 174 7.82 3.89 32.17
CA THR A 174 7.67 5.35 32.04
C THR A 174 8.51 5.82 30.87
N TRP A 175 7.88 6.13 29.74
CA TRP A 175 8.56 6.69 28.57
C TRP A 175 8.59 8.21 28.62
N ASP A 176 9.79 8.77 28.65
CA ASP A 176 10.03 10.21 28.54
C ASP A 176 10.33 10.62 27.09
N ASP A 177 9.59 10.07 26.13
CA ASP A 177 9.67 10.50 24.72
C ASP A 177 8.45 11.36 24.39
N ALA A 178 8.70 12.55 23.83
CA ALA A 178 7.66 13.51 23.45
C ALA A 178 6.67 12.92 22.43
N PHE A 179 7.12 11.98 21.59
CA PHE A 179 6.29 11.30 20.59
C PHE A 179 5.14 10.51 21.24
N LEU A 180 5.43 9.77 22.32
CA LEU A 180 4.42 8.96 23.03
C LEU A 180 3.59 9.80 24.00
N LYS A 181 4.17 10.84 24.60
CA LYS A 181 3.45 11.71 25.55
C LYS A 181 2.34 12.55 24.92
N THR A 182 2.50 12.92 23.65
CA THR A 182 1.57 13.82 22.96
C THR A 182 0.35 13.11 22.36
N ARG A 183 0.19 11.80 22.61
CA ARG A 183 -0.74 10.96 21.84
C ARG A 183 -1.47 9.94 22.70
N GLU A 184 -2.66 9.60 22.25
CA GLU A 184 -3.38 8.45 22.78
C GLU A 184 -2.75 7.17 22.21
N VAL A 185 -2.15 6.36 23.09
CA VAL A 185 -1.52 5.10 22.74
C VAL A 185 -2.21 4.00 23.53
N VAL A 186 -2.58 2.94 22.83
CA VAL A 186 -3.21 1.79 23.45
C VAL A 186 -2.14 0.86 23.95
N LYS A 187 -2.21 0.53 25.23
CA LYS A 187 -1.21 -0.28 25.90
C LYS A 187 -1.67 -1.72 25.98
N PHE A 188 -0.90 -2.61 25.37
CA PHE A 188 -1.06 -4.05 25.46
C PHE A 188 0.03 -4.60 26.38
N PRO A 189 -0.32 -5.05 27.60
CA PRO A 189 0.66 -5.44 28.60
C PRO A 189 1.36 -6.74 28.18
N ARG A 190 2.62 -6.90 28.56
CA ARG A 190 3.35 -8.14 28.26
C ARG A 190 2.69 -9.34 28.96
N ASN A 191 2.35 -10.37 28.18
CA ASN A 191 1.93 -11.64 28.75
C ASN A 191 3.13 -12.57 28.99
N ALA A 192 3.17 -13.24 30.14
CA ALA A 192 4.25 -14.16 30.49
C ALA A 192 4.24 -15.44 29.64
N SER A 193 3.04 -15.89 29.23
CA SER A 193 2.87 -17.05 28.37
C SER A 193 2.58 -16.63 26.92
N PRO A 194 3.05 -17.39 25.92
CA PRO A 194 2.67 -17.18 24.53
C PRO A 194 1.15 -17.20 24.34
N LEU A 195 0.61 -16.26 23.57
CA LEU A 195 -0.82 -16.18 23.22
C LEU A 195 -1.16 -17.18 22.11
N LEU A 196 -1.12 -18.48 22.45
CA LEU A 196 -1.39 -19.56 21.52
C LEU A 196 -2.85 -20.03 21.64
N GLY A 197 -3.58 -19.93 20.53
CA GLY A 197 -4.96 -20.35 20.41
C GLY A 197 -5.98 -19.28 20.81
N ILE A 198 -7.22 -19.45 20.33
CA ILE A 198 -8.28 -18.45 20.44
C ILE A 198 -8.59 -18.11 21.90
N LYS A 199 -8.70 -19.13 22.78
CA LYS A 199 -8.99 -18.90 24.21
C LYS A 199 -7.94 -18.06 24.93
N ALA A 200 -6.65 -18.23 24.59
CA ALA A 200 -5.58 -17.44 25.20
C ALA A 200 -5.67 -15.97 24.76
N ILE A 201 -6.02 -15.73 23.50
CA ILE A 201 -6.26 -14.40 22.95
C ILE A 201 -7.49 -13.77 23.62
N GLU A 202 -8.63 -14.48 23.66
CA GLU A 202 -9.87 -14.00 24.29
C GLU A 202 -9.63 -13.59 25.75
N ASN A 203 -8.99 -14.47 26.54
CA ASN A 203 -8.64 -14.17 27.93
C ASN A 203 -7.75 -12.92 28.04
N TYR A 204 -6.79 -12.76 27.12
CA TYR A 204 -5.91 -11.60 27.10
C TYR A 204 -6.65 -10.31 26.72
N LEU A 205 -7.65 -10.38 25.84
CA LEU A 205 -8.45 -9.21 25.45
C LEU A 205 -9.44 -8.76 26.55
N THR A 206 -9.76 -9.62 27.52
CA THR A 206 -10.59 -9.23 28.68
C THR A 206 -9.88 -8.34 29.70
N ILE A 207 -8.58 -8.05 29.52
CA ILE A 207 -7.83 -7.18 30.42
C ILE A 207 -8.44 -5.76 30.39
N PRO A 208 -8.73 -5.15 31.56
CA PRO A 208 -9.28 -3.80 31.64
C PRO A 208 -8.42 -2.78 30.88
N GLY A 209 -9.04 -2.02 29.97
CA GLY A 209 -8.38 -1.04 29.09
C GLY A 209 -8.31 -1.47 27.62
N ILE A 210 -8.09 -2.76 27.35
CA ILE A 210 -8.03 -3.29 25.97
C ILE A 210 -9.44 -3.38 25.37
N SER A 211 -10.41 -3.94 26.11
CA SER A 211 -11.80 -4.07 25.66
C SER A 211 -12.39 -2.72 25.24
N ARG A 212 -12.17 -1.66 26.03
CA ARG A 212 -12.66 -0.31 25.73
C ARG A 212 -12.06 0.24 24.43
N PHE A 213 -10.80 -0.07 24.16
CA PHE A 213 -10.16 0.34 22.92
C PHE A 213 -10.69 -0.44 21.70
N LEU A 214 -10.92 -1.75 21.84
CA LEU A 214 -11.56 -2.53 20.79
C LEU A 214 -12.94 -2.00 20.45
N ASP A 215 -13.71 -1.59 21.46
CA ASP A 215 -15.00 -0.93 21.25
C ASP A 215 -14.83 0.38 20.48
N GLN A 216 -13.80 1.19 20.78
CA GLN A 216 -13.51 2.42 20.03
C GLN A 216 -13.01 2.17 18.59
N LEU A 217 -12.30 1.07 18.34
CA LEU A 217 -11.92 0.65 16.99
C LEU A 217 -13.13 0.25 16.15
N CYS A 218 -14.08 -0.46 16.77
CA CYS A 218 -15.30 -0.94 16.14
C CYS A 218 -16.36 0.15 15.99
N VAL A 219 -16.38 1.16 16.86
CA VAL A 219 -17.20 2.34 16.68
C VAL A 219 -16.56 3.20 15.58
N MET A 220 -17.38 3.70 14.66
CA MET A 220 -16.98 4.72 13.71
C MET A 220 -17.13 6.09 14.36
N PRO A 221 -16.05 6.72 14.86
CA PRO A 221 -15.97 8.16 14.85
C PRO A 221 -14.98 8.57 13.76
N SER A 222 -15.45 9.46 12.89
CA SER A 222 -14.61 10.37 12.13
C SER A 222 -13.79 11.22 13.13
N ALA A 223 -12.66 10.71 13.58
CA ALA A 223 -11.72 11.51 14.35
C ALA A 223 -10.93 12.36 13.36
N ASP A 224 -11.34 13.61 13.23
CA ASP A 224 -10.50 14.66 12.69
C ASP A 224 -9.32 14.89 13.64
N PHE A 225 -8.16 14.35 13.23
CA PHE A 225 -6.84 14.77 13.66
C PHE A 225 -6.17 15.53 12.52
#